data_AF-A0AB34Z001-F1
#
_entry.id   AF-A0AB34Z001-F1
#
_cell.length_a   1.000
_cell.length_b   1.000
_cell.length_c   1.000
_cell.angle_alpha   90.00
_cell.angle_beta   90.00
_cell.angle_gamma   90.00
#
_symmetry.space_group_name_H-M   'P 1'
#
loop_
_entity.id
_entity.type
_entity.pdbx_description
1 polymer ?
#
loop_
_entity_poly.entity_id
_entity_poly.type
_entity_poly.pdbx_seq_one_letter_code
_entity_poly.pdbx_strand_id
1 'polypeptide(L)'
;MSGNNNSVYNAIGQLSRETKNRLMNDIRKSLGLNSSEFVLPNCSNEPDVDSQLEKFLSGRLMEESFLMRMWLTILNFFQKDKSREDIYKVYIIKNLENQINEMCKNPVIDFKRQCLYIGFVEMFFSVCRYSMELKEFFKKLEKGGIVVEQTILELIQNKVIHSKKNLEDFLDEGEYELFLKKEKTQNDLEESLKIKINEYINSISSNTYKTVSDMFEFYYVFNSLAFFPYKSFFSFFNVDLLDNVENISIVDLEVGFGTSFSSVSKYLNYFFDILYTLKDIEIDEDIVKSIISNYFLISDDISNSEVISREDHLSRVEYVLKNVLSVLSKIVGLSRTLPYLDVFRVYCKNPVASPKKYVPFFDVKNFYENILFLNVMGQAIERRDSSLKVLVIKEIKSLFRDPSIILNLKGEIFNELNLGHYSFKKLYFLNYFFKNIYDVRMMEVIRTINNVVLISNHDLRNIYVDIENNITVLKKEIYNIYFEIDYKNEEFERHKRESKIDDSYKERILKWCLNESGSIDKISNRFVDYFIELKKRCLALLENQNVFIRKSLTVAYKSLANENKKITLADVIGNLLEIINQALFIIKNL
;
A
#
# COMPACT_ATOMS: atom_id res chain seq x y z
N MET A 1 -19.48 10.62 15.18
CA MET A 1 -19.59 10.40 13.73
C MET A 1 -18.28 9.77 13.27
N SER A 2 -18.40 8.61 12.60
CA SER A 2 -17.37 7.73 12.02
C SER A 2 -15.92 8.00 12.42
N GLY A 3 -15.39 7.16 13.32
CA GLY A 3 -13.94 7.05 13.52
C GLY A 3 -13.30 6.62 12.20
N ASN A 4 -12.58 7.54 11.57
CA ASN A 4 -11.71 7.25 10.44
C ASN A 4 -10.51 6.48 10.99
N ASN A 5 -10.64 5.15 11.15
CA ASN A 5 -9.50 4.24 11.30
C ASN A 5 -8.78 4.10 9.94
N ASN A 6 -8.37 5.22 9.35
CA ASN A 6 -7.82 5.35 8.00
C ASN A 6 -6.30 5.23 7.94
N SER A 7 -5.70 4.53 8.89
CA SER A 7 -4.35 4.06 8.69
C SER A 7 -4.44 2.85 7.75
N VAL A 8 -4.19 3.07 6.44
CA VAL A 8 -3.89 2.01 5.46
C VAL A 8 -2.84 1.03 6.03
N TYR A 9 -2.06 1.49 7.02
CA TYR A 9 -1.03 0.81 7.77
C TYR A 9 -1.49 -0.13 8.89
N ASN A 10 -2.70 0.03 9.42
CA ASN A 10 -3.23 -0.84 10.47
C ASN A 10 -3.70 -2.20 9.90
N ALA A 11 -4.16 -2.23 8.65
CA ALA A 11 -4.51 -3.46 7.94
C ALA A 11 -3.29 -4.31 7.52
N ILE A 12 -2.06 -3.80 7.69
CA ILE A 12 -0.80 -4.39 7.19
C ILE A 12 -0.24 -5.50 8.10
N GLY A 13 -0.81 -5.72 9.29
CA GLY A 13 -0.30 -6.72 10.24
C GLY A 13 -0.26 -8.16 9.71
N GLN A 14 -1.04 -8.48 8.66
CA GLN A 14 -1.29 -9.85 8.22
C GLN A 14 -0.82 -10.18 6.78
N LEU A 15 -0.20 -9.23 6.06
CA LEU A 15 0.45 -9.51 4.77
C LEU A 15 1.76 -10.28 4.97
N SER A 16 2.17 -11.09 3.97
CA SER A 16 3.48 -11.73 3.99
C SER A 16 4.58 -10.66 4.15
N ARG A 17 5.58 -10.94 5.01
CA ARG A 17 6.65 -9.97 5.32
C ARG A 17 7.40 -9.52 4.05
N GLU A 18 7.54 -10.42 3.07
CA GLU A 18 8.19 -10.14 1.78
C GLU A 18 7.36 -9.22 0.89
N THR A 19 6.06 -9.50 0.71
CA THR A 19 5.17 -8.66 -0.13
C THR A 19 5.00 -7.28 0.48
N LYS A 20 4.85 -7.20 1.81
CA LYS A 20 4.84 -5.94 2.57
C LYS A 20 6.11 -5.14 2.34
N ASN A 21 7.28 -5.74 2.52
CA ASN A 21 8.55 -5.03 2.38
C ASN A 21 8.80 -4.58 0.93
N ARG A 22 8.39 -5.36 -0.07
CA ARG A 22 8.49 -4.96 -1.49
C ARG A 22 7.60 -3.75 -1.78
N LEU A 23 6.30 -3.82 -1.47
CA LEU A 23 5.36 -2.71 -1.68
C LEU A 23 5.76 -1.45 -0.92
N MET A 24 6.19 -1.58 0.35
CA MET A 24 6.69 -0.44 1.13
C MET A 24 7.94 0.18 0.52
N ASN A 25 8.86 -0.63 -0.01
CA ASN A 25 10.03 -0.12 -0.70
C ASN A 25 9.65 0.58 -2.01
N ASP A 26 8.68 0.06 -2.75
CA ASP A 26 8.22 0.65 -4.01
C ASP A 26 7.43 1.94 -3.78
N ILE A 27 6.60 2.01 -2.73
CA ILE A 27 5.96 3.25 -2.25
C ILE A 27 7.02 4.28 -1.89
N ARG A 28 8.00 3.92 -1.04
CA ARG A 28 9.07 4.85 -0.65
C ARG A 28 9.94 5.31 -1.82
N LYS A 29 10.23 4.41 -2.78
CA LYS A 29 10.92 4.78 -4.02
C LYS A 29 10.09 5.76 -4.84
N SER A 30 8.80 5.49 -5.03
CA SER A 30 7.88 6.35 -5.80
C SER A 30 7.76 7.74 -5.19
N LEU A 31 7.89 7.85 -3.86
CA LEU A 31 7.85 9.11 -3.13
C LEU A 31 9.23 9.77 -2.98
N GLY A 32 10.31 9.17 -3.45
CA GLY A 32 11.66 9.69 -3.22
C GLY A 32 12.09 9.69 -1.75
N LEU A 33 11.39 9.00 -0.85
CA LEU A 33 11.59 9.03 0.62
C LEU A 33 12.74 8.13 1.12
N ASN A 34 13.44 7.41 0.24
CA ASN A 34 14.61 6.59 0.61
C ASN A 34 15.92 7.41 0.76
N SER A 35 15.87 8.73 0.64
CA SER A 35 17.05 9.59 0.64
C SER A 35 17.30 10.28 1.99
N SER A 36 17.49 9.52 3.06
CA SER A 36 18.37 10.02 4.13
C SER A 36 19.82 10.13 3.64
N GLU A 37 20.15 9.36 2.59
CA GLU A 37 21.32 9.58 1.75
C GLU A 37 20.99 10.57 0.66
N PHE A 38 21.64 11.73 0.71
CA PHE A 38 21.70 12.71 -0.38
C PHE A 38 22.15 12.03 -1.68
N VAL A 39 21.20 11.54 -2.49
CA VAL A 39 21.50 10.97 -3.79
C VAL A 39 21.71 12.12 -4.75
N LEU A 40 22.99 12.42 -4.99
CA LEU A 40 23.38 13.35 -6.04
C LEU A 40 22.87 12.80 -7.38
N PRO A 41 21.92 13.48 -8.06
CA PRO A 41 21.54 13.07 -9.39
C PRO A 41 22.80 13.08 -10.27
N ASN A 42 22.91 12.10 -11.17
CA ASN A 42 23.96 12.11 -12.18
C ASN A 42 23.79 13.38 -13.02
N CYS A 43 24.54 14.44 -12.69
CA CYS A 43 24.69 15.62 -13.52
C CYS A 43 25.55 15.28 -14.73
N SER A 44 25.02 14.48 -15.64
CA SER A 44 25.48 14.41 -17.01
C SER A 44 24.55 15.24 -17.89
N ASN A 45 25.14 15.85 -18.92
CA ASN A 45 24.55 16.69 -19.96
C ASN A 45 24.74 18.19 -19.70
N GLU A 46 25.94 18.67 -20.06
CA GLU A 46 26.14 20.01 -20.63
C GLU A 46 25.25 20.11 -21.88
N PRO A 47 24.25 21.02 -21.94
CA PRO A 47 23.43 21.18 -23.12
C PRO A 47 23.87 22.42 -23.91
N ASP A 48 24.42 22.25 -25.11
CA ASP A 48 24.38 23.21 -26.24
C ASP A 48 24.52 24.72 -25.88
N VAL A 49 25.48 25.03 -25.00
CA VAL A 49 25.67 26.37 -24.41
C VAL A 49 26.45 27.29 -25.35
N ASP A 50 27.29 26.72 -26.21
CA ASP A 50 28.24 27.48 -27.02
C ASP A 50 27.53 28.31 -28.10
N SER A 51 26.49 27.76 -28.74
CA SER A 51 25.73 28.46 -29.78
C SER A 51 24.89 29.64 -29.25
N GLN A 52 24.40 29.55 -28.00
CA GLN A 52 23.68 30.64 -27.32
C GLN A 52 24.64 31.70 -26.78
N LEU A 53 25.80 31.27 -26.28
CA LEU A 53 26.85 32.15 -25.81
C LEU A 53 27.41 33.03 -26.93
N GLU A 54 27.70 32.46 -28.10
CA GLU A 54 28.19 33.20 -29.27
C GLU A 54 27.17 34.24 -29.75
N LYS A 55 25.88 33.88 -29.83
CA LYS A 55 24.80 34.83 -30.19
C LYS A 55 24.65 35.96 -29.17
N PHE A 56 24.75 35.64 -27.87
CA PHE A 56 24.68 36.63 -26.81
C PHE A 56 25.87 37.59 -26.83
N LEU A 57 27.09 37.06 -26.98
CA LEU A 57 28.31 37.86 -27.01
C LEU A 57 28.35 38.76 -28.25
N SER A 58 28.03 38.24 -29.43
CA SER A 58 28.01 39.02 -30.67
C SER A 58 26.92 40.09 -30.69
N GLY A 59 25.70 39.78 -30.23
CA GLY A 59 24.61 40.74 -30.12
C GLY A 59 24.90 41.85 -29.11
N ARG A 60 25.30 41.49 -27.88
CA ARG A 60 25.57 42.47 -26.82
C ARG A 60 26.78 43.34 -27.14
N LEU A 61 27.84 42.79 -27.75
CA LEU A 61 29.01 43.54 -28.19
C LEU A 61 28.68 44.59 -29.26
N MET A 62 27.63 44.40 -30.07
CA MET A 62 27.16 45.42 -31.02
C MET A 62 26.36 46.55 -30.34
N GLU A 63 25.71 46.26 -29.21
CA GLU A 63 24.93 47.22 -28.41
C GLU A 63 25.81 48.03 -27.44
N GLU A 64 27.03 47.59 -27.15
CA GLU A 64 27.97 48.26 -26.25
C GLU A 64 28.44 49.63 -26.75
N SER A 65 28.86 50.46 -25.78
CA SER A 65 29.37 51.81 -26.05
C SER A 65 30.58 51.80 -27.01
N PHE A 66 30.70 52.84 -27.84
CA PHE A 66 31.80 52.97 -28.80
C PHE A 66 33.19 52.90 -28.14
N LEU A 67 33.34 53.50 -26.95
CA LEU A 67 34.57 53.47 -26.18
C LEU A 67 34.95 52.06 -25.72
N MET A 68 33.97 51.25 -25.32
CA MET A 68 34.22 49.86 -24.91
C MET A 68 34.67 48.99 -26.09
N ARG A 69 34.06 49.17 -27.27
CA ARG A 69 34.48 48.48 -28.50
C ARG A 69 35.88 48.88 -28.95
N MET A 70 36.23 50.16 -28.82
CA MET A 70 37.59 50.66 -29.09
C MET A 70 38.60 50.07 -28.11
N TRP A 71 38.26 50.01 -26.81
CA TRP A 71 39.11 49.41 -25.78
C TRP A 71 39.34 47.91 -26.02
N LEU A 72 38.30 47.14 -26.35
CA LEU A 72 38.40 45.72 -26.71
C LEU A 72 39.29 45.52 -27.95
N THR A 73 39.22 46.42 -28.93
CA THR A 73 40.05 46.37 -30.14
C THR A 73 41.53 46.58 -29.81
N ILE A 74 41.84 47.52 -28.89
CA ILE A 74 43.20 47.76 -28.40
C ILE A 74 43.70 46.53 -27.62
N LEU A 75 42.90 45.95 -26.73
CA LEU A 75 43.28 44.76 -25.97
C LEU A 75 43.52 43.54 -26.85
N ASN A 76 42.68 43.34 -27.88
CA ASN A 76 42.85 42.26 -28.87
C ASN A 76 44.13 42.41 -29.70
N PHE A 77 44.60 43.64 -29.92
CA PHE A 77 45.89 43.89 -30.58
C PHE A 77 47.08 43.41 -29.76
N PHE A 78 47.01 43.54 -28.42
CA PHE A 78 48.05 43.05 -27.50
C PHE A 78 47.91 41.57 -27.13
N GLN A 79 46.73 40.98 -27.28
CA GLN A 79 46.43 39.57 -26.94
C GLN A 79 46.07 38.77 -28.20
N LYS A 80 47.06 38.56 -29.09
CA LYS A 80 46.86 37.97 -30.43
C LYS A 80 46.23 36.56 -30.45
N ASP A 81 46.30 35.82 -29.36
CA ASP A 81 45.81 34.43 -29.27
C ASP A 81 44.35 34.31 -28.79
N LYS A 82 43.64 35.42 -28.55
CA LYS A 82 42.25 35.42 -28.08
C LYS A 82 41.34 36.15 -29.06
N SER A 83 40.11 35.67 -29.22
CA SER A 83 39.10 36.40 -30.00
C SER A 83 38.61 37.63 -29.22
N ARG A 84 38.05 38.62 -29.94
CA ARG A 84 37.41 39.79 -29.31
C ARG A 84 36.28 39.38 -28.37
N GLU A 85 35.55 38.32 -28.72
CA GLU A 85 34.45 37.76 -27.94
C GLU A 85 34.94 37.11 -26.65
N ASP A 86 36.09 36.43 -26.68
CA ASP A 86 36.73 35.87 -25.47
C ASP A 86 37.20 36.95 -24.50
N ILE A 87 37.76 38.05 -25.03
CA ILE A 87 38.18 39.20 -24.20
C ILE A 87 36.96 39.86 -23.57
N TYR A 88 35.88 40.03 -24.33
CA TYR A 88 34.63 40.60 -23.83
C TYR A 88 33.94 39.68 -22.80
N LYS A 89 33.95 38.36 -23.02
CA LYS A 89 33.45 37.36 -22.06
C LYS A 89 34.18 37.47 -20.71
N VAL A 90 35.51 37.57 -20.73
CA VAL A 90 36.32 37.77 -19.51
C VAL A 90 35.99 39.10 -18.83
N TYR A 91 35.78 40.16 -19.59
CA TYR A 91 35.36 41.46 -19.05
C TYR A 91 34.00 41.39 -18.35
N ILE A 92 32.99 40.77 -18.97
CA ILE A 92 31.66 40.60 -18.35
C ILE A 92 31.77 39.79 -17.07
N ILE A 93 32.49 38.68 -17.08
CA ILE A 93 32.66 37.82 -15.90
C ILE A 93 33.37 38.58 -14.77
N LYS A 94 34.37 39.41 -15.09
CA LYS A 94 35.06 40.23 -14.10
C LYS A 94 34.16 41.34 -13.53
N ASN A 95 33.28 41.91 -14.35
CA ASN A 95 32.29 42.87 -13.88
C ASN A 95 31.27 42.21 -12.94
N LEU A 96 30.79 41.00 -13.27
CA LEU A 96 29.94 40.20 -12.37
C LEU A 96 30.66 39.89 -11.05
N GLU A 97 31.93 39.48 -11.10
CA GLU A 97 32.75 39.26 -9.90
C GLU A 97 32.81 40.51 -9.00
N ASN A 98 33.09 41.68 -9.59
CA ASN A 98 33.15 42.95 -8.85
C ASN A 98 31.79 43.27 -8.20
N GLN A 99 30.69 43.14 -8.96
CA GLN A 99 29.34 43.39 -8.44
C GLN A 99 29.00 42.49 -7.25
N ILE A 100 29.30 41.18 -7.34
CA ILE A 100 29.07 40.22 -6.26
C ILE A 100 29.89 40.62 -5.02
N ASN A 101 31.18 40.92 -5.21
CA ASN A 101 32.08 41.26 -4.11
C ASN A 101 31.77 42.62 -3.46
N GLU A 102 31.20 43.57 -4.20
CA GLU A 102 30.73 44.86 -3.68
C GLU A 102 29.43 44.75 -2.87
N MET A 103 28.57 43.76 -3.18
CA MET A 103 27.32 43.52 -2.43
C MET A 103 27.56 42.94 -1.03
N CYS A 104 28.72 42.34 -0.77
CA CYS A 104 29.04 41.67 0.48
C CYS A 104 30.13 42.40 1.25
N LYS A 105 30.13 42.28 2.57
CA LYS A 105 31.18 42.86 3.43
C LYS A 105 32.54 42.23 3.18
N ASN A 106 32.54 40.92 2.90
CA ASN A 106 33.72 40.12 2.63
C ASN A 106 33.73 39.64 1.18
N PRO A 107 34.91 39.46 0.55
CA PRO A 107 35.02 38.87 -0.77
C PRO A 107 34.32 37.51 -0.83
N VAL A 108 33.59 37.27 -1.91
CA VAL A 108 32.77 36.06 -2.15
C VAL A 108 33.48 35.12 -3.10
N ILE A 109 34.03 35.64 -4.20
CA ILE A 109 34.53 34.84 -5.32
C ILE A 109 35.72 35.53 -6.00
N ASP A 110 36.69 34.75 -6.45
CA ASP A 110 37.78 35.20 -7.34
C ASP A 110 37.84 34.31 -8.58
N PHE A 111 37.46 34.90 -9.72
CA PHE A 111 37.44 34.23 -11.01
C PHE A 111 38.83 33.79 -11.47
N LYS A 112 39.86 34.59 -11.17
CA LYS A 112 41.23 34.37 -11.64
C LYS A 112 41.88 33.21 -10.88
N ARG A 113 41.62 33.13 -9.57
CA ARG A 113 42.09 32.03 -8.69
C ARG A 113 41.14 30.83 -8.68
N GLN A 114 39.94 30.97 -9.26
CA GLN A 114 38.90 29.93 -9.30
C GLN A 114 38.55 29.40 -7.91
N CYS A 115 38.39 30.32 -6.95
CA CYS A 115 38.09 29.99 -5.58
C CYS A 115 36.92 30.80 -5.01
N LEU A 116 36.26 30.21 -4.02
CA LEU A 116 35.26 30.83 -3.17
C LEU A 116 35.91 31.27 -1.86
N TYR A 117 35.49 32.42 -1.36
CA TYR A 117 35.99 33.04 -0.15
C TYR A 117 34.95 33.04 0.96
N ILE A 118 35.33 33.57 2.13
CA ILE A 118 34.49 33.59 3.33
C ILE A 118 33.16 34.31 3.12
N GLY A 119 33.09 35.35 2.27
CA GLY A 119 31.82 36.02 1.96
C GLY A 119 30.79 35.08 1.32
N PHE A 120 31.24 34.07 0.58
CA PHE A 120 30.36 33.02 0.06
C PHE A 120 29.81 32.15 1.20
N VAL A 121 30.66 31.78 2.16
CA VAL A 121 30.26 31.02 3.36
C VAL A 121 29.20 31.79 4.14
N GLU A 122 29.37 33.08 4.36
CA GLU A 122 28.40 33.94 5.06
C GLU A 122 27.04 33.99 4.35
N MET A 123 27.05 34.15 3.02
CA MET A 123 25.83 34.12 2.20
C MET A 123 25.11 32.77 2.33
N PHE A 124 25.85 31.68 2.22
CA PHE A 124 25.31 30.32 2.26
C PHE A 124 24.82 29.93 3.66
N PHE A 125 25.51 30.42 4.69
CA PHE A 125 25.20 30.19 6.08
C PHE A 125 23.80 30.73 6.44
N SER A 126 23.40 31.85 5.84
CA SER A 126 22.05 32.41 6.01
C SER A 126 20.95 31.44 5.58
N VAL A 127 21.16 30.69 4.49
CA VAL A 127 20.22 29.65 4.04
C VAL A 127 20.29 28.41 4.93
N CYS A 128 21.51 27.99 5.31
CA CYS A 128 21.73 26.87 6.22
C CYS A 128 21.01 27.03 7.56
N ARG A 129 21.02 28.24 8.13
CA ARG A 129 20.38 28.52 9.41
C ARG A 129 18.89 28.19 9.37
N TYR A 130 18.17 28.70 8.38
CA TYR A 130 16.73 28.47 8.27
C TYR A 130 16.40 27.04 7.81
N SER A 131 17.23 26.42 6.98
CA SER A 131 17.01 25.02 6.57
C SER A 131 17.20 24.03 7.72
N MET A 132 18.12 24.31 8.66
CA MET A 132 18.27 23.50 9.88
C MET A 132 17.04 23.57 10.79
N GLU A 133 16.34 24.71 10.87
CA GLU A 133 15.07 24.81 11.60
C GLU A 133 13.99 23.88 11.00
N LEU A 134 14.01 23.67 9.67
CA LEU A 134 13.11 22.74 8.99
C LEU A 134 13.52 21.27 9.13
N LYS A 135 14.80 20.99 9.40
CA LYS A 135 15.32 19.61 9.48
C LYS A 135 14.61 18.79 10.56
N GLU A 136 14.34 19.36 11.72
CA GLU A 136 13.59 18.67 12.78
C GLU A 136 12.11 18.46 12.41
N PHE A 137 11.53 19.38 11.66
CA PHE A 137 10.17 19.22 11.12
C PHE A 137 10.11 18.04 10.13
N PHE A 138 10.99 18.01 9.13
CA PHE A 138 11.01 16.91 8.15
C PHE A 138 11.41 15.57 8.77
N LYS A 139 12.36 15.52 9.72
CA LYS A 139 12.67 14.30 10.48
C LYS A 139 11.46 13.72 11.20
N LYS A 140 10.59 14.58 11.76
CA LYS A 140 9.35 14.14 12.42
C LYS A 140 8.36 13.52 11.43
N LEU A 141 8.28 14.07 10.22
CA LEU A 141 7.46 13.50 9.13
C LEU A 141 8.04 12.17 8.62
N GLU A 142 9.36 12.06 8.48
CA GLU A 142 10.05 10.86 8.01
C GLU A 142 10.02 9.69 9.00
N LYS A 143 10.11 9.95 10.32
CA LYS A 143 10.01 8.91 11.37
C LYS A 143 8.70 8.11 11.31
N GLY A 144 7.67 8.66 10.66
CA GLY A 144 6.42 7.98 10.36
C GLY A 144 6.31 7.46 8.93
N GLY A 145 6.77 8.20 7.91
CA GLY A 145 6.57 7.93 6.47
C GLY A 145 5.10 8.04 6.01
N ILE A 146 4.19 7.58 6.86
CA ILE A 146 2.74 7.49 6.72
C ILE A 146 2.08 8.86 6.56
N VAL A 147 2.62 9.92 7.18
CA VAL A 147 1.97 11.25 7.19
C VAL A 147 1.89 11.86 5.79
N VAL A 148 2.99 11.82 5.05
CA VAL A 148 3.08 12.37 3.69
C VAL A 148 2.28 11.49 2.74
N GLU A 149 2.44 10.17 2.86
CA GLU A 149 1.68 9.16 2.11
C GLU A 149 0.16 9.37 2.25
N GLN A 150 -0.33 9.53 3.48
CA GLN A 150 -1.74 9.76 3.79
C GLN A 150 -2.24 11.07 3.18
N THR A 151 -1.45 12.14 3.27
CA THR A 151 -1.83 13.45 2.73
C THR A 151 -1.95 13.40 1.20
N ILE A 152 -0.98 12.77 0.51
CA ILE A 152 -1.04 12.59 -0.95
C ILE A 152 -2.27 11.75 -1.33
N LEU A 153 -2.51 10.66 -0.60
CA LEU A 153 -3.65 9.77 -0.85
C LEU A 153 -4.99 10.53 -0.74
N GLU A 154 -5.19 11.31 0.32
CA GLU A 154 -6.39 12.12 0.54
C GLU A 154 -6.60 13.14 -0.59
N LEU A 155 -5.54 13.79 -1.04
CA LEU A 155 -5.61 14.78 -2.12
C LEU A 155 -5.98 14.16 -3.46
N ILE A 156 -5.42 13.00 -3.79
CA ILE A 156 -5.80 12.25 -5.00
C ILE A 156 -7.27 11.85 -4.90
N GLN A 157 -7.70 11.28 -3.78
CA GLN A 157 -9.07 10.81 -3.58
C GLN A 157 -10.10 11.94 -3.62
N ASN A 158 -9.74 13.15 -3.18
CA ASN A 158 -10.59 14.34 -3.24
C ASN A 158 -10.71 14.92 -4.66
N LYS A 159 -9.67 14.78 -5.49
CA LYS A 159 -9.68 15.27 -6.88
C LYS A 159 -10.31 14.27 -7.87
N VAL A 160 -10.40 12.99 -7.53
CA VAL A 160 -11.01 11.95 -8.38
C VAL A 160 -12.50 11.81 -8.07
N ILE A 161 -13.35 12.04 -9.08
CA ILE A 161 -14.79 11.82 -8.98
C ILE A 161 -15.05 10.31 -8.83
N HIS A 162 -15.86 9.91 -7.84
CA HIS A 162 -16.11 8.51 -7.48
C HIS A 162 -14.83 7.72 -7.17
N SER A 163 -13.98 8.25 -6.29
CA SER A 163 -12.76 7.57 -5.87
C SER A 163 -13.04 6.18 -5.29
N LYS A 164 -12.41 5.17 -5.91
CA LYS A 164 -12.48 3.77 -5.48
C LYS A 164 -11.45 3.49 -4.39
N LYS A 165 -11.85 2.78 -3.35
CA LYS A 165 -10.99 2.48 -2.18
C LYS A 165 -11.31 1.18 -1.46
N ASN A 166 -12.50 0.62 -1.66
CA ASN A 166 -12.95 -0.57 -0.97
C ASN A 166 -12.70 -1.80 -1.82
N LEU A 167 -12.62 -2.97 -1.18
CA LEU A 167 -12.54 -4.26 -1.88
C LEU A 167 -13.66 -4.43 -2.90
N GLU A 168 -14.88 -4.03 -2.54
CA GLU A 168 -16.08 -4.14 -3.38
C GLU A 168 -16.02 -3.26 -4.64
N ASP A 169 -15.16 -2.25 -4.67
CA ASP A 169 -15.01 -1.38 -5.85
C ASP A 169 -14.20 -2.06 -6.98
N PHE A 170 -13.46 -3.12 -6.63
CA PHE A 170 -12.56 -3.86 -7.51
C PHE A 170 -12.94 -5.33 -7.65
N LEU A 171 -13.53 -5.96 -6.65
CA LEU A 171 -13.97 -7.35 -6.70
C LEU A 171 -15.46 -7.46 -6.47
N ASP A 172 -16.12 -8.18 -7.38
CA ASP A 172 -17.51 -8.57 -7.19
C ASP A 172 -17.60 -9.62 -6.07
N GLU A 173 -18.75 -9.65 -5.37
CA GLU A 173 -19.00 -10.61 -4.27
C GLU A 173 -18.70 -12.05 -4.70
N GLY A 174 -19.14 -12.43 -5.90
CA GLY A 174 -18.90 -13.77 -6.46
C GLY A 174 -17.42 -14.09 -6.70
N GLU A 175 -16.60 -13.13 -7.14
CA GLU A 175 -15.17 -13.37 -7.36
C GLU A 175 -14.42 -13.60 -6.04
N TYR A 176 -14.78 -12.85 -5.00
CA TYR A 176 -14.20 -13.01 -3.67
C TYR A 176 -14.66 -14.32 -3.00
N GLU A 177 -15.91 -14.75 -3.22
CA GLU A 177 -16.40 -16.05 -2.76
C GLU A 177 -15.59 -17.23 -3.33
N LEU A 178 -15.19 -17.18 -4.61
CA LEU A 178 -14.34 -18.23 -5.22
C LEU A 178 -12.99 -18.37 -4.50
N PHE A 179 -12.42 -17.24 -4.06
CA PHE A 179 -11.21 -17.23 -3.24
C PHE A 179 -11.47 -17.82 -1.85
N LEU A 180 -12.57 -17.44 -1.19
CA LEU A 180 -12.95 -18.00 0.12
C LEU A 180 -13.18 -19.52 0.07
N LYS A 181 -13.75 -20.02 -1.04
CA LYS A 181 -13.96 -21.45 -1.32
C LYS A 181 -12.67 -22.21 -1.66
N LYS A 182 -11.53 -21.51 -1.82
CA LYS A 182 -10.24 -22.06 -2.30
C LYS A 182 -10.32 -22.64 -3.71
N GLU A 183 -11.25 -22.16 -4.52
CA GLU A 183 -11.32 -22.48 -5.95
C GLU A 183 -10.30 -21.67 -6.76
N LYS A 184 -9.91 -20.50 -6.23
CA LYS A 184 -8.79 -19.68 -6.67
C LYS A 184 -7.71 -19.57 -5.59
N THR A 185 -6.47 -19.39 -6.01
CA THR A 185 -5.32 -19.18 -5.12
C THR A 185 -5.21 -17.72 -4.68
N GLN A 186 -4.39 -17.46 -3.66
CA GLN A 186 -4.02 -16.10 -3.24
C GLN A 186 -3.36 -15.32 -4.39
N ASN A 187 -2.54 -15.98 -5.21
CA ASN A 187 -1.88 -15.35 -6.33
C ASN A 187 -2.90 -14.90 -7.40
N ASP A 188 -3.92 -15.71 -7.65
CA ASP A 188 -5.00 -15.37 -8.60
C ASP A 188 -5.80 -14.15 -8.12
N LEU A 189 -6.01 -14.02 -6.80
CA LEU A 189 -6.64 -12.86 -6.19
C LEU A 189 -5.77 -11.60 -6.36
N GLU A 190 -4.47 -11.71 -6.06
CA GLU A 190 -3.53 -10.61 -6.22
C GLU A 190 -3.42 -10.14 -7.67
N GLU A 191 -3.37 -11.07 -8.63
CA GLU A 191 -3.31 -10.75 -10.06
C GLU A 191 -4.60 -10.07 -10.55
N SER A 192 -5.77 -10.60 -10.17
CA SER A 192 -7.06 -9.99 -10.49
C SER A 192 -7.15 -8.55 -9.97
N LEU A 193 -6.74 -8.35 -8.72
CA LEU A 193 -6.73 -7.01 -8.10
C LEU A 193 -5.76 -6.06 -8.78
N LYS A 194 -4.53 -6.51 -9.12
CA LYS A 194 -3.56 -5.69 -9.86
C LYS A 194 -4.11 -5.23 -11.20
N ILE A 195 -4.71 -6.12 -11.97
CA ILE A 195 -5.27 -5.77 -13.29
C ILE A 195 -6.35 -4.69 -13.14
N LYS A 196 -7.33 -4.92 -12.26
CA LYS A 196 -8.47 -4.00 -12.08
C LYS A 196 -8.05 -2.66 -11.46
N ILE A 197 -7.09 -2.67 -10.54
CA ILE A 197 -6.52 -1.44 -9.99
C ILE A 197 -5.77 -0.69 -11.09
N ASN A 198 -4.99 -1.37 -11.92
CA ASN A 198 -4.23 -0.72 -12.98
C ASN A 198 -5.15 -0.12 -14.05
N GLU A 199 -6.24 -0.80 -14.39
CA GLU A 199 -7.29 -0.24 -15.25
C GLU A 199 -7.90 1.03 -14.64
N TYR A 200 -8.23 1.02 -13.35
CA TYR A 200 -8.73 2.20 -12.65
C TYR A 200 -7.72 3.35 -12.60
N ILE A 201 -6.46 3.07 -12.24
CA ILE A 201 -5.38 4.06 -12.21
C ILE A 201 -5.15 4.68 -13.60
N ASN A 202 -5.22 3.88 -14.67
CA ASN A 202 -5.09 4.36 -16.04
C ASN A 202 -6.32 5.16 -16.52
N SER A 203 -7.49 4.97 -15.90
CA SER A 203 -8.70 5.74 -16.22
C SER A 203 -8.67 7.18 -15.66
N ILE A 204 -7.84 7.44 -14.64
CA ILE A 204 -7.67 8.77 -14.05
C ILE A 204 -6.84 9.64 -14.99
N SER A 205 -7.28 10.88 -15.20
CA SER A 205 -6.57 11.85 -16.04
C SER A 205 -5.13 12.07 -15.57
N SER A 206 -4.19 12.05 -16.52
CA SER A 206 -2.78 12.38 -16.25
C SER A 206 -2.62 13.77 -15.63
N ASN A 207 -3.54 14.69 -15.92
CA ASN A 207 -3.54 16.03 -15.35
C ASN A 207 -3.78 16.01 -13.83
N THR A 208 -4.54 15.05 -13.30
CA THR A 208 -4.78 14.91 -11.86
C THR A 208 -3.48 14.56 -11.14
N TYR A 209 -2.73 13.57 -11.66
CA TYR A 209 -1.43 13.19 -11.11
C TYR A 209 -0.42 14.34 -11.20
N LYS A 210 -0.38 15.03 -12.34
CA LYS A 210 0.47 16.21 -12.51
C LYS A 210 0.13 17.30 -11.50
N THR A 211 -1.14 17.64 -11.34
CA THR A 211 -1.59 18.67 -10.38
C THR A 211 -1.14 18.31 -8.96
N VAL A 212 -1.31 17.06 -8.54
CA VAL A 212 -0.85 16.61 -7.20
C VAL A 212 0.68 16.66 -7.10
N SER A 213 1.40 16.28 -8.17
CA SER A 213 2.86 16.42 -8.22
C SER A 213 3.31 17.86 -8.02
N ASP A 214 2.72 18.78 -8.77
CA ASP A 214 3.04 20.22 -8.74
C ASP A 214 2.74 20.80 -7.34
N MET A 215 1.63 20.39 -6.70
CA MET A 215 1.28 20.80 -5.33
C MET A 215 2.29 20.34 -4.26
N PHE A 216 3.03 19.25 -4.49
CA PHE A 216 4.06 18.75 -3.56
C PHE A 216 5.49 19.13 -3.95
N GLU A 217 5.69 19.82 -5.09
CA GLU A 217 7.03 20.22 -5.55
C GLU A 217 7.79 20.98 -4.45
N PHE A 218 7.11 21.93 -3.78
CA PHE A 218 7.70 22.68 -2.68
C PHE A 218 8.18 21.78 -1.54
N TYR A 219 7.38 20.78 -1.13
CA TYR A 219 7.72 19.89 -0.04
C TYR A 219 9.07 19.20 -0.28
N TYR A 220 9.26 18.66 -1.49
CA TYR A 220 10.48 17.92 -1.84
C TYR A 220 11.70 18.83 -2.03
N VAL A 221 11.52 20.03 -2.59
CA VAL A 221 12.60 21.03 -2.72
C VAL A 221 13.09 21.47 -1.33
N PHE A 222 12.17 21.77 -0.41
CA PHE A 222 12.52 22.15 0.97
C PHE A 222 13.09 20.98 1.77
N ASN A 223 12.59 19.75 1.57
CA ASN A 223 13.15 18.56 2.19
C ASN A 223 14.62 18.36 1.76
N SER A 224 14.89 18.50 0.46
CA SER A 224 16.24 18.40 -0.11
C SER A 224 17.18 19.49 0.40
N LEU A 225 16.66 20.69 0.65
CA LEU A 225 17.42 21.77 1.28
C LEU A 225 17.72 21.45 2.76
N ALA A 226 16.73 20.99 3.53
CA ALA A 226 16.88 20.68 4.96
C ALA A 226 17.87 19.53 5.23
N PHE A 227 17.91 18.55 4.33
CA PHE A 227 18.84 17.41 4.38
C PHE A 227 20.11 17.59 3.54
N PHE A 228 20.35 18.81 3.02
CA PHE A 228 21.62 19.11 2.37
C PHE A 228 22.79 18.84 3.34
N PRO A 229 23.91 18.25 2.88
CA PRO A 229 25.04 17.87 3.72
C PRO A 229 25.91 19.08 4.10
N TYR A 230 25.31 20.02 4.85
CA TYR A 230 25.95 21.27 5.25
C TYR A 230 27.28 21.06 5.96
N LYS A 231 27.36 20.12 6.91
CA LYS A 231 28.61 19.82 7.63
C LYS A 231 29.76 19.45 6.68
N SER A 232 29.51 18.53 5.75
CA SER A 232 30.49 18.11 4.74
C SER A 232 30.81 19.22 3.73
N PHE A 233 29.86 20.09 3.42
CA PHE A 233 30.09 21.23 2.54
C PHE A 233 30.96 22.29 3.20
N PHE A 234 30.65 22.66 4.45
CA PHE A 234 31.37 23.68 5.20
C PHE A 234 32.77 23.23 5.64
N SER A 235 33.03 21.92 5.79
CA SER A 235 34.38 21.42 6.07
C SER A 235 35.40 21.75 4.96
N PHE A 236 34.97 21.95 3.71
CA PHE A 236 35.87 22.41 2.63
C PHE A 236 36.38 23.84 2.81
N PHE A 237 35.74 24.61 3.70
CA PHE A 237 36.12 25.97 4.07
C PHE A 237 36.78 26.01 5.46
N ASN A 238 37.12 24.85 6.04
CA ASN A 238 37.59 24.70 7.43
C ASN A 238 36.60 25.23 8.47
N VAL A 239 35.30 25.09 8.19
CA VAL A 239 34.23 25.50 9.09
C VAL A 239 33.62 24.28 9.76
N ASP A 240 33.80 24.19 11.07
CA ASP A 240 33.25 23.11 11.89
C ASP A 240 31.83 23.46 12.37
N LEU A 241 30.82 22.87 11.73
CA LEU A 241 29.46 22.89 12.24
C LEU A 241 29.26 21.79 13.29
N LEU A 242 29.07 22.18 14.54
CA LEU A 242 28.62 21.30 15.62
C LEU A 242 27.11 21.05 15.52
N ASP A 243 26.70 19.78 15.63
CA ASP A 243 25.34 19.31 15.31
C ASP A 243 24.22 19.83 16.25
N ASN A 244 24.52 20.59 17.32
CA ASN A 244 23.59 20.92 18.41
C ASN A 244 23.50 22.42 18.80
N VAL A 245 24.03 23.36 18.04
CA VAL A 245 24.04 24.77 18.47
C VAL A 245 22.82 25.52 17.92
N GLU A 246 21.85 25.83 18.78
CA GLU A 246 20.66 26.66 18.49
C GLU A 246 21.02 28.11 18.08
N ASN A 247 22.28 28.51 18.22
CA ASN A 247 22.83 29.81 17.84
C ASN A 247 24.19 29.64 17.17
N ILE A 248 24.20 29.18 15.92
CA ILE A 248 25.42 29.23 15.12
C ILE A 248 25.68 30.69 14.76
N SER A 249 26.74 31.27 15.33
CA SER A 249 27.15 32.64 15.08
C SER A 249 28.24 32.67 14.00
N ILE A 250 28.17 33.63 13.07
CA ILE A 250 29.17 33.87 12.02
C ILE A 250 30.53 34.30 12.63
N VAL A 251 30.56 34.64 13.91
CA VAL A 251 31.67 35.33 14.59
C VAL A 251 32.85 34.39 14.91
N ASP A 252 32.65 33.07 14.84
CA ASP A 252 33.67 32.06 15.18
C ASP A 252 34.34 31.39 13.95
N LEU A 253 34.11 31.91 12.74
CA LEU A 253 34.72 31.36 11.51
C LEU A 253 36.22 31.75 11.46
N GLU A 254 37.11 30.83 11.84
CA GLU A 254 38.55 31.02 11.61
C GLU A 254 38.84 31.13 10.11
N VAL A 255 39.58 32.18 9.75
CA VAL A 255 39.80 32.61 8.35
C VAL A 255 40.70 31.61 7.63
N GLY A 256 40.09 30.66 6.92
CA GLY A 256 40.77 29.76 5.99
C GLY A 256 41.04 30.40 4.62
N PHE A 257 42.08 29.94 3.95
CA PHE A 257 42.36 30.24 2.54
C PHE A 257 41.16 29.84 1.65
N GLY A 258 40.92 30.59 0.56
CA GLY A 258 39.79 30.34 -0.35
C GLY A 258 39.75 28.91 -0.92
N THR A 259 38.56 28.34 -1.01
CA THR A 259 38.31 26.97 -1.45
C THR A 259 38.15 26.89 -2.96
N SER A 260 38.82 25.94 -3.62
CA SER A 260 38.75 25.79 -5.08
C SER A 260 37.35 25.36 -5.56
N PHE A 261 36.91 25.88 -6.72
CA PHE A 261 35.65 25.48 -7.35
C PHE A 261 35.54 23.98 -7.58
N SER A 262 36.63 23.33 -7.99
CA SER A 262 36.67 21.89 -8.24
C SER A 262 36.31 21.06 -7.01
N SER A 263 36.77 21.48 -5.83
CA SER A 263 36.57 20.76 -4.57
C SER A 263 35.10 20.70 -4.14
N VAL A 264 34.32 21.72 -4.47
CA VAL A 264 32.91 21.87 -4.04
C VAL A 264 31.90 21.81 -5.19
N SER A 265 32.37 21.66 -6.42
CA SER A 265 31.56 21.65 -7.67
C SER A 265 30.28 20.83 -7.60
N LYS A 266 30.39 19.61 -7.07
CA LYS A 266 29.27 18.67 -6.90
C LYS A 266 28.18 19.20 -5.98
N TYR A 267 28.56 19.88 -4.90
CA TYR A 267 27.62 20.49 -3.94
C TYR A 267 27.04 21.80 -4.46
N LEU A 268 27.87 22.62 -5.13
CA LEU A 268 27.46 23.91 -5.68
C LEU A 268 26.38 23.76 -6.75
N ASN A 269 26.58 22.88 -7.74
CA ASN A 269 25.60 22.69 -8.81
C ASN A 269 24.23 22.32 -8.24
N TYR A 270 24.19 21.33 -7.36
CA TYR A 270 22.94 20.87 -6.75
C TYR A 270 22.27 21.97 -5.91
N PHE A 271 23.06 22.71 -5.12
CA PHE A 271 22.53 23.78 -4.30
C PHE A 271 21.99 24.95 -5.13
N PHE A 272 22.69 25.33 -6.20
CA PHE A 272 22.22 26.35 -7.11
C PHE A 272 20.96 25.93 -7.85
N ASP A 273 20.83 24.65 -8.23
CA ASP A 273 19.59 24.11 -8.81
C ASP A 273 18.42 24.22 -7.81
N ILE A 274 18.64 23.90 -6.52
CA ILE A 274 17.63 24.08 -5.46
C ILE A 274 17.25 25.56 -5.31
N LEU A 275 18.22 26.46 -5.13
CA LEU A 275 17.95 27.89 -4.95
C LEU A 275 17.23 28.49 -6.16
N TYR A 276 17.63 28.08 -7.36
CA TYR A 276 17.00 28.52 -8.60
C TYR A 276 15.54 28.09 -8.68
N THR A 277 15.23 26.87 -8.22
CA THR A 277 13.86 26.36 -8.14
C THR A 277 13.04 27.12 -7.09
N LEU A 278 13.62 27.36 -5.91
CA LEU A 278 12.97 28.09 -4.82
C LEU A 278 12.61 29.54 -5.17
N LYS A 279 13.27 30.15 -6.16
CA LYS A 279 13.01 31.53 -6.56
C LYS A 279 11.55 31.71 -7.04
N ASP A 280 11.08 30.74 -7.82
CA ASP A 280 9.79 30.78 -8.51
C ASP A 280 8.76 29.82 -7.88
N ILE A 281 9.10 29.20 -6.75
CA ILE A 281 8.23 28.21 -6.11
C ILE A 281 7.04 28.89 -5.42
N GLU A 282 5.86 28.32 -5.61
CA GLU A 282 4.65 28.70 -4.88
C GLU A 282 4.47 27.76 -3.68
N ILE A 283 4.28 28.34 -2.49
CA ILE A 283 4.02 27.56 -1.28
C ILE A 283 2.51 27.42 -1.16
N ASP A 284 2.01 26.19 -1.29
CA ASP A 284 0.60 25.88 -1.05
C ASP A 284 0.36 25.70 0.46
N GLU A 285 -0.20 26.74 1.09
CA GLU A 285 -0.47 26.77 2.53
C GLU A 285 -1.45 25.67 2.96
N ASP A 286 -2.42 25.32 2.10
CA ASP A 286 -3.41 24.29 2.40
C ASP A 286 -2.74 22.92 2.48
N ILE A 287 -1.78 22.64 1.59
CA ILE A 287 -0.99 21.40 1.64
C ILE A 287 -0.14 21.34 2.90
N VAL A 288 0.57 22.42 3.25
CA VAL A 288 1.36 22.47 4.50
C VAL A 288 0.47 22.20 5.70
N LYS A 289 -0.72 22.81 5.74
CA LYS A 289 -1.71 22.61 6.80
C LYS A 289 -2.21 21.18 6.86
N SER A 290 -2.48 20.54 5.73
CA SER A 290 -2.89 19.13 5.67
C SER A 290 -1.80 18.19 6.18
N ILE A 291 -0.53 18.41 5.80
CA ILE A 291 0.61 17.62 6.31
C ILE A 291 0.73 17.73 7.83
N ILE A 292 0.66 18.95 8.37
CA ILE A 292 0.77 19.19 9.83
C ILE A 292 -0.43 18.57 10.57
N SER A 293 -1.63 18.70 10.00
CA SER A 293 -2.84 18.13 10.58
C SER A 293 -2.76 16.60 10.64
N ASN A 294 -2.34 15.95 9.56
CA ASN A 294 -2.15 14.50 9.50
C ASN A 294 -1.03 14.03 10.44
N TYR A 295 0.03 14.82 10.64
CA TYR A 295 1.07 14.52 11.63
C TYR A 295 0.50 14.40 13.05
N PHE A 296 -0.33 15.36 13.48
CA PHE A 296 -0.91 15.35 14.83
C PHE A 296 -1.94 14.23 14.99
N LEU A 297 -2.83 14.04 14.00
CA LEU A 297 -3.79 12.93 14.01
C LEU A 297 -3.11 11.57 14.21
N ILE A 298 -2.05 11.30 13.45
CA ILE A 298 -1.33 10.02 13.53
C ILE A 298 -0.54 9.91 14.84
N SER A 299 0.07 11.00 15.31
CA SER A 299 0.88 10.99 16.53
C SER A 299 0.03 10.82 17.80
N ASP A 300 -1.16 11.42 17.83
CA ASP A 300 -2.09 11.36 18.95
C ASP A 300 -2.81 9.99 19.01
N ASP A 301 -3.04 9.33 17.87
CA ASP A 301 -3.56 7.96 17.80
C ASP A 301 -2.57 6.92 18.36
N ILE A 302 -1.25 7.16 18.24
CA ILE A 302 -0.20 6.24 18.69
C ILE A 302 0.04 6.36 20.21
N SER A 303 -0.20 7.54 20.80
CA SER A 303 0.12 7.82 22.20
C SER A 303 -0.96 7.38 23.20
N ASN A 304 -2.13 6.89 22.75
CA ASN A 304 -3.28 6.57 23.60
C ASN A 304 -3.63 7.70 24.61
N SER A 305 -3.25 8.95 24.30
CA SER A 305 -3.49 10.07 25.20
C SER A 305 -4.95 10.49 25.13
N GLU A 306 -5.51 10.84 26.29
CA GLU A 306 -6.88 11.32 26.50
C GLU A 306 -7.36 12.24 25.37
N VAL A 307 -8.66 12.15 25.06
CA VAL A 307 -9.38 12.92 24.04
C VAL A 307 -8.93 14.40 24.06
N ILE A 308 -7.97 14.75 23.21
CA ILE A 308 -7.55 16.14 23.02
C ILE A 308 -8.76 16.87 22.46
N SER A 309 -9.12 18.00 23.07
CA SER A 309 -10.24 18.80 22.59
C SER A 309 -9.94 19.27 21.15
N ARG A 310 -10.97 19.34 20.30
CA ARG A 310 -10.80 19.79 18.89
C ARG A 310 -10.21 21.20 18.81
N GLU A 311 -10.47 22.04 19.81
CA GLU A 311 -9.98 23.42 19.92
C GLU A 311 -8.47 23.46 20.24
N ASP A 312 -7.99 22.55 21.09
CA ASP A 312 -6.56 22.39 21.39
C ASP A 312 -5.78 21.82 20.18
N HIS A 313 -6.39 20.94 19.38
CA HIS A 313 -5.76 20.42 18.16
C HIS A 313 -5.61 21.51 17.09
N LEU A 314 -6.66 22.28 16.83
CA LEU A 314 -6.63 23.36 15.81
C LEU A 314 -5.61 24.45 16.16
N SER A 315 -5.55 24.87 17.42
CA SER A 315 -4.59 25.88 17.88
C SER A 315 -3.13 25.41 17.78
N ARG A 316 -2.85 24.13 18.06
CA ARG A 316 -1.53 23.52 17.84
C ARG A 316 -1.13 23.47 16.37
N VAL A 317 -2.05 23.06 15.49
CA VAL A 317 -1.82 23.03 14.04
C VAL A 317 -1.49 24.44 13.52
N GLU A 318 -2.28 25.44 13.89
CA GLU A 318 -2.08 26.83 13.46
C GLU A 318 -0.75 27.42 13.95
N TYR A 319 -0.37 27.12 15.20
CA TYR A 319 0.91 27.55 15.75
C TYR A 319 2.10 26.98 14.96
N VAL A 320 2.08 25.67 14.67
CA VAL A 320 3.16 25.02 13.88
C VAL A 320 3.15 25.52 12.44
N LEU A 321 1.97 25.66 11.82
CA LEU A 321 1.83 26.17 10.46
C LEU A 321 2.46 27.56 10.32
N LYS A 322 2.16 28.49 11.23
CA LYS A 322 2.71 29.84 11.23
C LYS A 322 4.24 29.84 11.33
N ASN A 323 4.80 28.97 12.17
CA ASN A 323 6.25 28.85 12.33
C ASN A 323 6.90 28.29 11.07
N VAL A 324 6.36 27.21 10.50
CA VAL A 324 6.89 26.59 9.27
C VAL A 324 6.82 27.58 8.10
N LEU A 325 5.66 28.21 7.86
CA LEU A 325 5.50 29.19 6.77
C LEU A 325 6.44 30.40 6.93
N SER A 326 6.68 30.86 8.16
CA SER A 326 7.65 31.92 8.46
C SER A 326 9.07 31.53 8.06
N VAL A 327 9.47 30.27 8.27
CA VAL A 327 10.80 29.77 7.86
C VAL A 327 10.89 29.59 6.34
N LEU A 328 9.87 28.97 5.73
CA LEU A 328 9.81 28.76 4.28
C LEU A 328 9.88 30.09 3.51
N SER A 329 9.10 31.10 3.94
CA SER A 329 9.08 32.42 3.31
C SER A 329 10.42 33.15 3.43
N LYS A 330 11.15 33.01 4.54
CA LYS A 330 12.52 33.56 4.68
C LYS A 330 13.50 32.92 3.71
N ILE A 331 13.42 31.60 3.52
CA ILE A 331 14.26 30.88 2.55
C ILE A 331 13.96 31.33 1.12
N VAL A 332 12.68 31.47 0.75
CA VAL A 332 12.28 32.00 -0.57
C VAL A 332 12.70 33.46 -0.75
N GLY A 333 12.63 34.26 0.31
CA GLY A 333 13.16 35.63 0.31
C GLY A 333 14.66 35.65 0.00
N LEU A 334 15.44 34.79 0.65
CA LEU A 334 16.88 34.65 0.41
C LEU A 334 17.19 34.14 -1.01
N SER A 335 16.43 33.19 -1.54
CA SER A 335 16.60 32.71 -2.93
C SER A 335 16.24 33.74 -3.99
N ARG A 336 15.64 34.88 -3.62
CA ARG A 336 15.36 36.01 -4.52
C ARG A 336 16.37 37.14 -4.38
N THR A 337 16.98 37.31 -3.20
CA THR A 337 17.87 38.45 -2.90
C THR A 337 19.36 38.13 -3.01
N LEU A 338 19.76 36.88 -2.77
CA LEU A 338 21.17 36.49 -2.84
C LEU A 338 21.69 36.50 -4.30
N PRO A 339 22.90 37.01 -4.58
CA PRO A 339 23.48 37.01 -5.93
C PRO A 339 24.02 35.63 -6.36
N TYR A 340 23.39 34.52 -5.95
CA TYR A 340 23.86 33.16 -6.24
C TYR A 340 23.88 32.84 -7.74
N LEU A 341 22.99 33.45 -8.54
CA LEU A 341 22.97 33.28 -10.01
C LEU A 341 24.20 33.88 -10.67
N ASP A 342 24.65 35.05 -10.20
CA ASP A 342 25.84 35.69 -10.73
C ASP A 342 27.10 34.94 -10.26
N VAL A 343 27.11 34.44 -9.02
CA VAL A 343 28.14 33.51 -8.54
C VAL A 343 28.20 32.26 -9.41
N PHE A 344 27.06 31.66 -9.77
CA PHE A 344 26.99 30.50 -10.66
C PHE A 344 27.54 30.80 -12.06
N ARG A 345 27.21 31.96 -12.65
CA ARG A 345 27.75 32.41 -13.95
C ARG A 345 29.27 32.56 -13.92
N VAL A 346 29.82 33.13 -12.85
CA VAL A 346 31.28 33.26 -12.66
C VAL A 346 31.92 31.88 -12.50
N TYR A 347 31.31 30.99 -11.71
CA TYR A 347 31.75 29.62 -11.50
C TYR A 347 31.78 28.79 -12.80
N CYS A 348 30.71 28.84 -13.60
CA CYS A 348 30.62 28.18 -14.92
C CYS A 348 31.45 28.89 -16.00
N LYS A 349 32.06 30.04 -15.68
CA LYS A 349 32.77 30.91 -16.64
C LYS A 349 31.89 31.27 -17.84
N ASN A 350 30.59 31.46 -17.60
CA ASN A 350 29.62 31.72 -18.65
C ASN A 350 28.55 32.71 -18.16
N PRO A 351 28.46 33.92 -18.76
CA PRO A 351 27.53 34.96 -18.33
C PRO A 351 26.05 34.65 -18.61
N VAL A 352 25.77 33.68 -19.49
CA VAL A 352 24.41 33.29 -19.91
C VAL A 352 23.95 32.00 -19.24
N ALA A 353 24.83 31.34 -18.47
CA ALA A 353 24.49 30.11 -17.78
C ALA A 353 23.41 30.36 -16.70
N SER A 354 22.49 29.40 -16.62
CA SER A 354 21.48 29.30 -15.57
C SER A 354 21.52 27.90 -14.96
N PRO A 355 21.31 27.77 -13.64
CA PRO A 355 21.12 26.45 -13.02
C PRO A 355 19.92 25.73 -13.63
N LYS A 356 19.85 24.41 -13.46
CA LYS A 356 18.69 23.62 -13.86
C LYS A 356 17.63 23.72 -12.77
N LYS A 357 16.36 23.54 -13.12
CA LYS A 357 15.33 23.32 -12.10
C LYS A 357 15.58 21.96 -11.45
N TYR A 358 15.55 21.93 -10.12
CA TYR A 358 15.59 20.72 -9.33
C TYR A 358 14.30 19.94 -9.57
N VAL A 359 14.43 18.71 -10.06
CA VAL A 359 13.28 17.83 -10.30
C VAL A 359 13.32 16.72 -9.25
N PRO A 360 12.45 16.75 -8.23
CA PRO A 360 12.35 15.64 -7.29
C PRO A 360 11.81 14.40 -8.01
N PHE A 361 12.32 13.22 -7.65
CA PHE A 361 11.72 11.97 -8.12
C PHE A 361 10.44 11.69 -7.33
N PHE A 362 9.30 12.01 -7.94
CA PHE A 362 7.97 11.76 -7.37
C PHE A 362 7.04 11.20 -8.45
N ASP A 363 6.71 9.92 -8.34
CA ASP A 363 5.75 9.25 -9.22
C ASP A 363 4.43 9.03 -8.47
N VAL A 364 3.55 10.03 -8.58
CA VAL A 364 2.22 10.04 -7.95
C VAL A 364 1.37 8.85 -8.40
N LYS A 365 1.50 8.47 -9.68
CA LYS A 365 0.68 7.42 -10.28
C LYS A 365 1.07 6.06 -9.70
N ASN A 366 2.37 5.74 -9.74
CA ASN A 366 2.88 4.50 -9.18
C ASN A 366 2.70 4.46 -7.65
N PHE A 367 2.84 5.59 -6.97
CA PHE A 367 2.49 5.69 -5.54
C PHE A 367 1.04 5.28 -5.28
N TYR A 368 0.08 5.87 -6.02
CA TYR A 368 -1.33 5.63 -5.80
C TYR A 368 -1.74 4.18 -6.13
N GLU A 369 -1.19 3.61 -7.20
CA GLU A 369 -1.38 2.19 -7.55
C GLU A 369 -0.96 1.27 -6.39
N ASN A 370 0.26 1.44 -5.89
CA ASN A 370 0.81 0.57 -4.85
C ASN A 370 0.10 0.71 -3.51
N ILE A 371 -0.24 1.94 -3.09
CA ILE A 371 -0.93 2.14 -1.81
C ILE A 371 -2.39 1.66 -1.88
N LEU A 372 -3.06 1.79 -3.03
CA LEU A 372 -4.40 1.29 -3.24
C LEU A 372 -4.42 -0.25 -3.26
N PHE A 373 -3.47 -0.88 -3.96
CA PHE A 373 -3.32 -2.33 -3.93
C PHE A 373 -3.09 -2.84 -2.51
N LEU A 374 -2.20 -2.19 -1.77
CA LEU A 374 -1.91 -2.55 -0.39
C LEU A 374 -3.16 -2.40 0.51
N ASN A 375 -3.92 -1.32 0.36
CA ASN A 375 -5.15 -1.08 1.12
C ASN A 375 -6.22 -2.15 0.82
N VAL A 376 -6.48 -2.42 -0.46
CA VAL A 376 -7.51 -3.38 -0.88
C VAL A 376 -7.14 -4.81 -0.47
N MET A 377 -5.87 -5.20 -0.61
CA MET A 377 -5.38 -6.49 -0.10
C MET A 377 -5.49 -6.60 1.41
N GLY A 378 -5.19 -5.52 2.15
CA GLY A 378 -5.38 -5.46 3.59
C GLY A 378 -6.82 -5.74 3.99
N GLN A 379 -7.79 -5.10 3.33
CA GLN A 379 -9.23 -5.33 3.56
C GLN A 379 -9.64 -6.78 3.23
N ALA A 380 -9.13 -7.35 2.13
CA ALA A 380 -9.44 -8.73 1.75
C ALA A 380 -8.98 -9.76 2.80
N ILE A 381 -7.88 -9.47 3.50
CA ILE A 381 -7.35 -10.33 4.55
C ILE A 381 -8.12 -10.12 5.86
N GLU A 382 -8.35 -8.86 6.26
CA GLU A 382 -9.06 -8.52 7.49
C GLU A 382 -10.51 -9.03 7.48
N ARG A 383 -11.21 -8.88 6.35
CA ARG A 383 -12.60 -9.34 6.18
C ARG A 383 -12.71 -10.84 5.93
N ARG A 384 -11.60 -11.58 5.84
CA ARG A 384 -11.64 -12.99 5.45
C ARG A 384 -12.51 -13.83 6.38
N ASP A 385 -12.29 -13.73 7.69
CA ASP A 385 -12.99 -14.59 8.66
C ASP A 385 -14.48 -14.22 8.80
N SER A 386 -14.79 -12.92 8.76
CA SER A 386 -16.19 -12.46 8.80
C SER A 386 -16.93 -12.83 7.52
N SER A 387 -16.31 -12.65 6.35
CA SER A 387 -16.89 -13.02 5.06
C SER A 387 -17.04 -14.53 4.91
N LEU A 388 -16.06 -15.30 5.39
CA LEU A 388 -16.15 -16.77 5.41
C LEU A 388 -17.35 -17.24 6.25
N LYS A 389 -17.58 -16.65 7.43
CA LYS A 389 -18.76 -16.96 8.26
C LYS A 389 -20.07 -16.64 7.54
N VAL A 390 -20.16 -15.49 6.88
CA VAL A 390 -21.34 -15.09 6.09
C VAL A 390 -21.57 -16.08 4.94
N LEU A 391 -20.51 -16.46 4.23
CA LEU A 391 -20.57 -17.41 3.13
C LEU A 391 -21.02 -18.81 3.59
N VAL A 392 -20.48 -19.33 4.71
CA VAL A 392 -20.94 -20.61 5.28
C VAL A 392 -22.42 -20.57 5.62
N ILE A 393 -22.91 -19.47 6.20
CA ILE A 393 -24.34 -19.30 6.50
C ILE A 393 -25.19 -19.26 5.22
N LYS A 394 -24.72 -18.58 4.17
CA LYS A 394 -25.37 -18.50 2.86
C LYS A 394 -25.48 -19.90 2.23
N GLU A 395 -24.41 -20.68 2.28
CA GLU A 395 -24.37 -22.06 1.78
C GLU A 395 -25.31 -22.99 2.55
N ILE A 396 -25.35 -22.91 3.89
CA ILE A 396 -26.30 -23.68 4.72
C ILE A 396 -27.75 -23.32 4.37
N LYS A 397 -28.06 -22.03 4.20
CA LYS A 397 -29.40 -21.54 3.80
C LYS A 397 -29.81 -22.00 2.40
N SER A 398 -28.85 -22.19 1.49
CA SER A 398 -29.12 -22.68 0.15
C SER A 398 -29.49 -24.18 0.15
N LEU A 399 -28.90 -24.96 1.06
CA LEU A 399 -29.12 -26.41 1.14
C LEU A 399 -30.38 -26.79 1.91
N PHE A 400 -30.77 -26.01 2.92
CA PHE A 400 -31.81 -26.37 3.86
C PHE A 400 -32.92 -25.32 3.98
N ARG A 401 -34.17 -25.79 4.06
CA ARG A 401 -35.34 -24.92 4.30
C ARG A 401 -35.38 -24.33 5.71
N ASP A 402 -34.95 -25.10 6.71
CA ASP A 402 -34.85 -24.65 8.10
C ASP A 402 -33.39 -24.74 8.60
N PRO A 403 -32.57 -23.69 8.38
CA PRO A 403 -31.18 -23.65 8.80
C PRO A 403 -31.02 -23.39 10.31
N SER A 404 -32.10 -23.05 11.03
CA SER A 404 -32.03 -22.66 12.45
C SER A 404 -31.58 -23.80 13.34
N ILE A 405 -31.88 -25.04 12.95
CA ILE A 405 -31.50 -26.28 13.64
C ILE A 405 -29.97 -26.45 13.70
N ILE A 406 -29.24 -25.89 12.72
CA ILE A 406 -27.78 -25.97 12.64
C ILE A 406 -27.13 -24.70 13.22
N LEU A 407 -27.69 -23.52 12.90
CA LEU A 407 -27.09 -22.25 13.25
C LEU A 407 -27.30 -21.86 14.73
N ASN A 408 -28.47 -22.19 15.28
CA ASN A 408 -28.91 -21.85 16.62
C ASN A 408 -29.23 -23.14 17.39
N LEU A 409 -28.20 -23.83 17.87
CA LEU A 409 -28.37 -24.98 18.75
C LEU A 409 -29.11 -24.53 20.01
N LYS A 410 -30.38 -24.95 20.16
CA LYS A 410 -31.20 -24.66 21.32
C LYS A 410 -31.06 -25.79 22.34
N GLY A 411 -30.70 -25.45 23.57
CA GLY A 411 -30.67 -26.38 24.70
C GLY A 411 -29.84 -25.85 25.86
N GLU A 412 -30.30 -26.07 27.09
CA GLU A 412 -29.61 -25.62 28.30
C GLU A 412 -28.19 -26.18 28.43
N ILE A 413 -27.93 -27.41 27.96
CA ILE A 413 -26.56 -27.97 27.92
C ILE A 413 -25.63 -27.08 27.07
N PHE A 414 -26.11 -26.64 25.91
CA PHE A 414 -25.30 -25.83 24.99
C PHE A 414 -25.05 -24.44 25.58
N ASN A 415 -26.05 -23.84 26.22
CA ASN A 415 -25.91 -22.53 26.89
C ASN A 415 -24.87 -22.57 28.02
N GLU A 416 -24.75 -23.69 28.74
CA GLU A 416 -23.78 -23.82 29.84
C GLU A 416 -22.37 -24.22 29.40
N LEU A 417 -22.23 -24.88 28.25
CA LEU A 417 -20.93 -25.36 27.80
C LEU A 417 -19.93 -24.22 27.54
N ASN A 418 -20.34 -22.99 27.20
CA ASN A 418 -19.45 -21.84 26.86
C ASN A 418 -18.30 -22.15 25.87
N LEU A 419 -18.29 -23.35 25.30
CA LEU A 419 -17.29 -23.89 24.40
C LEU A 419 -17.80 -23.62 23.00
N GLY A 420 -16.91 -23.16 22.12
CA GLY A 420 -17.24 -22.87 20.74
C GLY A 420 -18.03 -24.03 20.13
N HIS A 421 -19.31 -23.79 19.83
CA HIS A 421 -20.30 -24.77 19.35
C HIS A 421 -19.93 -25.47 18.03
N TYR A 422 -18.71 -25.33 17.55
CA TYR A 422 -18.25 -25.72 16.22
C TYR A 422 -18.41 -27.23 15.98
N SER A 423 -17.93 -28.10 16.87
CA SER A 423 -18.08 -29.55 16.72
C SER A 423 -19.56 -29.97 16.73
N PHE A 424 -20.37 -29.46 17.66
CA PHE A 424 -21.80 -29.79 17.69
C PHE A 424 -22.55 -29.28 16.45
N LYS A 425 -22.22 -28.08 15.93
CA LYS A 425 -22.79 -27.59 14.67
C LYS A 425 -22.48 -28.51 13.49
N LYS A 426 -21.26 -29.09 13.43
CA LYS A 426 -20.91 -30.12 12.43
C LYS A 426 -21.78 -31.37 12.57
N LEU A 427 -22.01 -31.86 13.78
CA LEU A 427 -22.87 -33.04 13.99
C LEU A 427 -24.31 -32.78 13.54
N TYR A 428 -24.89 -31.63 13.90
CA TYR A 428 -26.24 -31.27 13.50
C TYR A 428 -26.34 -31.08 11.97
N PHE A 429 -25.34 -30.43 11.36
CA PHE A 429 -25.24 -30.35 9.90
C PHE A 429 -25.18 -31.74 9.26
N LEU A 430 -24.31 -32.63 9.74
CA LEU A 430 -24.14 -34.00 9.23
C LEU A 430 -25.44 -34.80 9.30
N ASN A 431 -26.09 -34.81 10.46
CA ASN A 431 -27.36 -35.50 10.65
C ASN A 431 -28.43 -34.97 9.67
N TYR A 432 -28.55 -33.65 9.57
CA TYR A 432 -29.55 -33.01 8.71
C TYR A 432 -29.23 -33.17 7.22
N PHE A 433 -27.95 -33.19 6.85
CA PHE A 433 -27.47 -33.52 5.50
C PHE A 433 -27.84 -34.95 5.12
N PHE A 434 -27.57 -35.93 5.97
CA PHE A 434 -27.92 -37.32 5.67
C PHE A 434 -29.42 -37.51 5.50
N LYS A 435 -30.21 -36.94 6.41
CA LYS A 435 -31.67 -37.06 6.44
C LYS A 435 -32.36 -36.40 5.25
N ASN A 436 -31.94 -35.19 4.87
CA ASN A 436 -32.69 -34.37 3.91
C ASN A 436 -32.06 -34.27 2.53
N ILE A 437 -30.77 -34.56 2.39
CA ILE A 437 -30.03 -34.43 1.14
C ILE A 437 -29.54 -35.79 0.67
N TYR A 438 -28.74 -36.50 1.46
CA TYR A 438 -28.16 -37.76 1.02
C TYR A 438 -29.23 -38.81 0.74
N ASP A 439 -30.09 -39.09 1.73
CA ASP A 439 -31.13 -40.13 1.63
C ASP A 439 -32.19 -39.79 0.57
N VAL A 440 -32.47 -38.50 0.34
CA VAL A 440 -33.53 -38.03 -0.57
C VAL A 440 -33.03 -37.80 -2.00
N ARG A 441 -31.84 -37.21 -2.17
CA ARG A 441 -31.36 -36.69 -3.47
C ARG A 441 -30.15 -37.43 -4.02
N MET A 442 -29.30 -38.02 -3.17
CA MET A 442 -28.05 -38.63 -3.62
C MET A 442 -28.14 -40.16 -3.71
N MET A 443 -28.80 -40.81 -2.75
CA MET A 443 -28.77 -42.27 -2.59
C MET A 443 -29.27 -43.01 -3.84
N GLU A 444 -30.41 -42.59 -4.40
CA GLU A 444 -30.96 -43.23 -5.61
C GLU A 444 -30.06 -43.03 -6.84
N VAL A 445 -29.43 -41.86 -6.95
CA VAL A 445 -28.51 -41.56 -8.04
C VAL A 445 -27.25 -42.41 -7.91
N ILE A 446 -26.66 -42.51 -6.72
CA ILE A 446 -25.49 -43.36 -6.44
C ILE A 446 -25.82 -44.83 -6.70
N ARG A 447 -26.98 -45.32 -6.27
CA ARG A 447 -27.43 -46.68 -6.55
C ARG A 447 -27.64 -46.95 -8.04
N THR A 448 -28.16 -45.97 -8.78
CA THR A 448 -28.33 -46.08 -10.23
C THR A 448 -26.97 -46.05 -10.94
N ILE A 449 -26.07 -45.15 -10.55
CA ILE A 449 -24.68 -45.10 -11.02
C ILE A 449 -24.03 -46.46 -10.80
N ASN A 450 -24.17 -47.02 -9.59
CA ASN A 450 -23.76 -48.37 -9.27
C ASN A 450 -24.43 -49.32 -10.29
N ASN A 451 -25.71 -49.63 -10.20
CA ASN A 451 -26.35 -50.66 -11.02
C ASN A 451 -26.06 -50.59 -12.54
N VAL A 452 -25.79 -49.41 -13.09
CA VAL A 452 -25.52 -49.19 -14.52
C VAL A 452 -24.04 -49.27 -14.88
N VAL A 453 -23.13 -48.67 -14.10
CA VAL A 453 -21.66 -48.77 -14.31
C VAL A 453 -21.19 -50.19 -14.02
N LEU A 454 -21.86 -50.85 -13.05
CA LEU A 454 -21.58 -52.17 -12.50
C LEU A 454 -21.70 -53.35 -13.49
N ILE A 455 -22.32 -53.17 -14.65
CA ILE A 455 -22.42 -54.24 -15.67
C ILE A 455 -21.15 -54.30 -16.53
N SER A 456 -20.36 -53.22 -16.58
CA SER A 456 -19.25 -53.07 -17.53
C SER A 456 -17.84 -53.08 -16.90
N ASN A 457 -17.68 -52.91 -15.58
CA ASN A 457 -16.35 -52.87 -14.94
C ASN A 457 -16.36 -53.31 -13.46
N HIS A 458 -15.75 -54.46 -13.15
CA HIS A 458 -15.77 -55.11 -11.83
C HIS A 458 -14.90 -54.43 -10.76
N ASP A 459 -13.86 -53.70 -11.12
CA ASP A 459 -12.99 -53.04 -10.13
C ASP A 459 -13.62 -51.75 -9.61
N LEU A 460 -14.20 -50.96 -10.52
CA LEU A 460 -14.99 -49.78 -10.15
C LEU A 460 -16.21 -50.17 -9.28
N ARG A 461 -16.75 -51.37 -9.50
CA ARG A 461 -17.85 -51.92 -8.71
C ARG A 461 -17.53 -52.03 -7.24
N ASN A 462 -16.45 -52.73 -6.93
CA ASN A 462 -16.09 -53.01 -5.55
C ASN A 462 -15.80 -51.70 -4.80
N ILE A 463 -15.12 -50.76 -5.46
CA ILE A 463 -14.80 -49.45 -4.89
C ILE A 463 -16.05 -48.64 -4.56
N TYR A 464 -17.03 -48.57 -5.47
CA TYR A 464 -18.26 -47.81 -5.21
C TYR A 464 -19.15 -48.47 -4.14
N VAL A 465 -19.20 -49.80 -4.12
CA VAL A 465 -19.91 -50.56 -3.07
C VAL A 465 -19.24 -50.33 -1.71
N ASP A 466 -17.91 -50.29 -1.66
CA ASP A 466 -17.16 -49.99 -0.44
C ASP A 466 -17.44 -48.56 0.04
N ILE A 467 -17.51 -47.57 -0.88
CA ILE A 467 -17.90 -46.19 -0.54
C ILE A 467 -19.34 -46.15 0.01
N GLU A 468 -20.31 -46.82 -0.64
CA GLU A 468 -21.70 -46.87 -0.16
C GLU A 468 -21.80 -47.52 1.23
N ASN A 469 -21.06 -48.61 1.47
CA ASN A 469 -21.00 -49.28 2.75
C ASN A 469 -20.38 -48.38 3.83
N ASN A 470 -19.25 -47.74 3.54
CA ASN A 470 -18.57 -46.84 4.45
C ASN A 470 -19.44 -45.63 4.83
N ILE A 471 -20.12 -45.03 3.85
CA ILE A 471 -21.07 -43.93 4.10
C ILE A 471 -22.26 -44.43 4.94
N THR A 472 -22.74 -45.65 4.71
CA THR A 472 -23.85 -46.22 5.49
C THR A 472 -23.46 -46.48 6.94
N VAL A 473 -22.24 -46.98 7.19
CA VAL A 473 -21.69 -47.14 8.55
C VAL A 473 -21.55 -45.77 9.22
N LEU A 474 -20.95 -44.80 8.54
CA LEU A 474 -20.80 -43.43 9.04
C LEU A 474 -22.15 -42.79 9.40
N LYS A 475 -23.17 -42.99 8.55
CA LYS A 475 -24.52 -42.49 8.79
C LYS A 475 -25.11 -43.04 10.09
N LYS A 476 -24.96 -44.34 10.35
CA LYS A 476 -25.43 -44.98 11.58
C LYS A 476 -24.73 -44.40 12.81
N GLU A 477 -23.42 -44.22 12.75
CA GLU A 477 -22.65 -43.63 13.85
C GLU A 477 -23.08 -42.18 14.13
N ILE A 478 -23.29 -41.36 13.10
CA ILE A 478 -23.78 -39.97 13.24
C ILE A 478 -25.15 -39.95 13.92
N TYR A 479 -26.08 -40.80 13.48
CA TYR A 479 -27.41 -40.88 14.06
C TYR A 479 -27.39 -41.33 15.52
N ASN A 480 -26.53 -42.30 15.87
CA ASN A 480 -26.39 -42.75 17.25
C ASN A 480 -25.88 -41.63 18.16
N ILE A 481 -24.80 -40.94 17.77
CA ILE A 481 -24.22 -39.85 18.57
C ILE A 481 -25.19 -38.66 18.66
N TYR A 482 -25.85 -38.31 17.56
CA TYR A 482 -26.88 -37.28 17.55
C TYR A 482 -28.00 -37.61 18.55
N PHE A 483 -28.51 -38.84 18.51
CA PHE A 483 -29.59 -39.28 19.40
C PHE A 483 -29.17 -39.30 20.87
N GLU A 484 -27.94 -39.75 21.16
CA GLU A 484 -27.40 -39.72 22.52
C GLU A 484 -27.27 -38.30 23.07
N ILE A 485 -26.79 -37.35 22.25
CA ILE A 485 -26.67 -35.94 22.65
C ILE A 485 -28.05 -35.31 22.87
N ASP A 486 -29.01 -35.58 21.98
CA ASP A 486 -30.38 -35.04 22.09
C ASP A 486 -31.08 -35.59 23.35
N TYR A 487 -30.93 -36.89 23.62
CA TYR A 487 -31.41 -37.53 24.84
C TYR A 487 -30.80 -36.91 26.10
N LYS A 488 -29.48 -36.69 26.11
CA LYS A 488 -28.78 -36.06 27.24
C LYS A 488 -29.23 -34.62 27.46
N ASN A 489 -29.48 -33.87 26.38
CA ASN A 489 -30.01 -32.51 26.44
C ASN A 489 -31.41 -32.48 27.07
N GLU A 490 -32.30 -33.38 26.68
CA GLU A 490 -33.59 -33.53 27.35
C GLU A 490 -33.47 -33.95 28.82
N GLU A 491 -32.57 -34.88 29.14
CA GLU A 491 -32.30 -35.34 30.51
C GLU A 491 -31.88 -34.15 31.40
N PHE A 492 -30.96 -33.33 30.89
CA PHE A 492 -30.45 -32.15 31.59
C PHE A 492 -31.52 -31.07 31.82
N GLU A 493 -32.32 -30.75 30.79
CA GLU A 493 -33.44 -29.81 30.89
C GLU A 493 -34.48 -30.27 31.94
N ARG A 494 -34.79 -31.58 31.98
CA ARG A 494 -35.70 -32.14 32.99
C ARG A 494 -35.11 -32.01 34.40
N HIS A 495 -33.84 -32.36 34.57
CA HIS A 495 -33.17 -32.25 35.88
C HIS A 495 -33.06 -30.81 36.38
N LYS A 496 -32.85 -29.84 35.48
CA LYS A 496 -32.84 -28.42 35.82
C LYS A 496 -34.20 -27.92 36.29
N ARG A 497 -35.27 -28.26 35.57
CA ARG A 497 -36.66 -27.92 35.94
C ARG A 497 -37.08 -28.54 37.27
N GLU A 498 -36.55 -29.72 37.60
CA GLU A 498 -36.83 -30.41 38.86
C GLU A 498 -36.00 -29.89 40.06
N SER A 499 -35.12 -28.90 39.87
CA SER A 499 -34.21 -28.38 40.91
C SER A 499 -33.30 -29.45 41.54
N LYS A 500 -33.05 -30.54 40.83
CA LYS A 500 -32.27 -31.71 41.29
C LYS A 500 -30.82 -31.69 40.79
N ILE A 501 -30.35 -30.58 40.24
CA ILE A 501 -28.96 -30.47 39.78
C ILE A 501 -28.06 -30.36 41.00
N ASP A 502 -27.35 -31.44 41.29
CA ASP A 502 -26.10 -31.39 42.03
C ASP A 502 -24.98 -30.95 41.08
N ASP A 503 -24.06 -30.11 41.55
CA ASP A 503 -22.93 -29.59 40.75
C ASP A 503 -22.12 -30.74 40.13
N SER A 504 -22.02 -31.87 40.85
CA SER A 504 -21.39 -33.12 40.41
C SER A 504 -22.04 -33.74 39.16
N TYR A 505 -23.37 -33.75 39.06
CA TYR A 505 -24.09 -34.31 37.90
C TYR A 505 -23.91 -33.43 36.66
N LYS A 506 -23.96 -32.11 36.85
CA LYS A 506 -23.71 -31.12 35.82
C LYS A 506 -22.29 -31.23 35.27
N GLU A 507 -21.26 -31.27 36.13
CA GLU A 507 -19.87 -31.45 35.71
C GLU A 507 -19.66 -32.76 34.93
N ARG A 508 -20.33 -33.85 35.34
CA ARG A 508 -20.23 -35.14 34.66
C ARG A 508 -20.78 -35.11 33.23
N ILE A 509 -21.91 -34.44 33.01
CA ILE A 509 -22.50 -34.28 31.67
C ILE A 509 -21.63 -33.38 30.79
N LEU A 510 -21.17 -32.24 31.32
CA LEU A 510 -20.30 -31.34 30.57
C LEU A 510 -18.98 -32.02 30.16
N LYS A 511 -18.38 -32.81 31.07
CA LYS A 511 -17.18 -33.60 30.77
C LYS A 511 -17.44 -34.69 29.73
N TRP A 512 -18.61 -35.32 29.75
CA TRP A 512 -19.01 -36.28 28.71
C TRP A 512 -19.17 -35.59 27.34
N CYS A 513 -19.88 -34.47 27.27
CA CYS A 513 -20.01 -33.67 26.04
C CYS A 513 -18.66 -33.21 25.47
N LEU A 514 -17.73 -32.83 26.36
CA LEU A 514 -16.36 -32.49 25.99
C LEU A 514 -15.61 -33.67 25.38
N ASN A 515 -15.72 -34.88 25.95
CA ASN A 515 -15.12 -36.07 25.38
C ASN A 515 -15.73 -36.42 24.00
N GLU A 516 -17.04 -36.27 23.85
CA GLU A 516 -17.72 -36.54 22.59
C GLU A 516 -17.41 -35.53 21.48
N SER A 517 -16.96 -34.31 21.81
CA SER A 517 -16.49 -33.36 20.81
C SER A 517 -15.37 -33.95 19.93
N GLY A 518 -14.45 -34.71 20.53
CA GLY A 518 -13.39 -35.42 19.80
C GLY A 518 -13.91 -36.57 18.93
N SER A 519 -14.98 -37.24 19.34
CA SER A 519 -15.68 -38.25 18.52
C SER A 519 -16.34 -37.60 17.29
N ILE A 520 -16.98 -36.44 17.48
CA ILE A 520 -17.63 -35.68 16.41
C ILE A 520 -16.60 -35.20 15.38
N ASP A 521 -15.44 -34.73 15.81
CA ASP A 521 -14.38 -34.31 14.88
C ASP A 521 -13.82 -35.50 14.07
N LYS A 522 -13.67 -36.68 14.67
CA LYS A 522 -13.26 -37.90 13.95
C LYS A 522 -14.26 -38.30 12.88
N ILE A 523 -15.55 -38.23 13.18
CA ILE A 523 -16.64 -38.54 12.24
C ILE A 523 -16.70 -37.49 11.13
N SER A 524 -16.52 -36.21 11.47
CA SER A 524 -16.48 -35.12 10.50
C SER A 524 -15.31 -35.29 9.52
N ASN A 525 -14.14 -35.71 9.99
CA ASN A 525 -12.99 -36.01 9.12
C ASN A 525 -13.26 -37.21 8.21
N ARG A 526 -13.84 -38.30 8.73
CA ARG A 526 -14.25 -39.45 7.90
C ARG A 526 -15.28 -39.07 6.84
N PHE A 527 -16.23 -38.20 7.17
CA PHE A 527 -17.15 -37.64 6.18
C PHE A 527 -16.39 -36.93 5.06
N VAL A 528 -15.45 -36.06 5.41
CA VAL A 528 -14.62 -35.33 4.43
C VAL A 528 -13.87 -36.31 3.53
N ASP A 529 -13.22 -37.33 4.09
CA ASP A 529 -12.46 -38.31 3.32
C ASP A 529 -13.35 -39.09 2.33
N TYR A 530 -14.48 -39.60 2.80
CA TYR A 530 -15.41 -40.38 1.96
C TYR A 530 -16.04 -39.53 0.86
N PHE A 531 -16.38 -38.27 1.14
CA PHE A 531 -16.98 -37.38 0.15
C PHE A 531 -15.95 -36.79 -0.83
N ILE A 532 -14.68 -36.65 -0.44
CA ILE A 532 -13.58 -36.36 -1.37
C ILE A 532 -13.39 -37.53 -2.34
N GLU A 533 -13.42 -38.76 -1.83
CA GLU A 533 -13.31 -39.94 -2.69
C GLU A 533 -14.50 -40.04 -3.64
N LEU A 534 -15.73 -39.87 -3.13
CA LEU A 534 -16.94 -39.82 -3.96
C LEU A 534 -16.84 -38.74 -5.05
N LYS A 535 -16.36 -37.53 -4.71
CA LYS A 535 -16.12 -36.44 -5.68
C LYS A 535 -15.18 -36.87 -6.81
N LYS A 536 -14.02 -37.46 -6.49
CA LYS A 536 -13.05 -37.93 -7.50
C LYS A 536 -13.68 -38.93 -8.46
N ARG A 537 -14.53 -39.83 -7.95
CA ARG A 537 -15.18 -40.87 -8.76
C ARG A 537 -16.31 -40.32 -9.61
N CYS A 538 -17.08 -39.35 -9.11
CA CYS A 538 -18.06 -38.62 -9.91
C CYS A 538 -17.39 -37.86 -11.08
N LEU A 539 -16.23 -37.23 -10.86
CA LEU A 539 -15.46 -36.59 -11.93
C LEU A 539 -14.98 -37.60 -12.98
N ALA A 540 -14.44 -38.74 -12.54
CA ALA A 540 -14.02 -39.81 -13.46
C ALA A 540 -15.18 -40.40 -14.30
N LEU A 541 -16.42 -40.34 -13.79
CA LEU A 541 -17.61 -40.72 -14.55
C LEU A 541 -18.01 -39.68 -15.61
N LEU A 542 -17.80 -38.40 -15.36
CA LEU A 542 -18.04 -37.33 -16.34
C LEU A 542 -17.09 -37.43 -17.53
N GLU A 543 -15.84 -37.81 -17.28
CA GLU A 543 -14.83 -38.02 -18.34
C GLU A 543 -15.13 -39.27 -19.20
N ASN A 544 -15.98 -40.17 -18.71
CA ASN A 544 -16.30 -41.43 -19.37
C ASN A 544 -17.54 -41.30 -20.28
N GLN A 545 -17.34 -41.28 -21.61
CA GLN A 545 -18.41 -41.06 -22.61
C GLN A 545 -19.34 -42.26 -22.85
N ASN A 546 -19.66 -43.07 -21.83
CA ASN A 546 -20.46 -44.28 -22.05
C ASN A 546 -21.97 -43.96 -22.21
N VAL A 547 -22.50 -44.22 -23.41
CA VAL A 547 -23.90 -43.97 -23.81
C VAL A 547 -24.92 -44.73 -22.94
N PHE A 548 -24.54 -45.88 -22.37
CA PHE A 548 -25.41 -46.69 -21.52
C PHE A 548 -25.65 -46.04 -20.14
N ILE A 549 -24.60 -45.48 -19.54
CA ILE A 549 -24.66 -44.70 -18.29
C ILE A 549 -25.62 -43.51 -18.45
N ARG A 550 -25.53 -42.83 -19.60
CA ARG A 550 -26.38 -41.68 -19.92
C ARG A 550 -27.86 -42.03 -20.01
N LYS A 551 -28.24 -43.15 -20.65
CA LYS A 551 -29.65 -43.55 -20.80
C LYS A 551 -30.29 -43.91 -19.46
N SER A 552 -29.61 -44.68 -18.62
CA SER A 552 -30.19 -45.19 -17.37
C SER A 552 -30.31 -44.13 -16.28
N LEU A 553 -29.36 -43.18 -16.20
CA LEU A 553 -29.45 -42.06 -15.25
C LEU A 553 -30.54 -41.05 -15.65
N THR A 554 -30.81 -40.88 -16.94
CA THR A 554 -31.93 -40.06 -17.42
C THR A 554 -33.29 -40.62 -16.94
N VAL A 555 -33.42 -41.95 -16.83
CA VAL A 555 -34.66 -42.61 -16.37
C VAL A 555 -34.84 -42.44 -14.86
N ALA A 556 -33.80 -42.68 -14.05
CA ALA A 556 -33.87 -42.56 -12.59
C ALA A 556 -34.10 -41.11 -12.11
N TYR A 557 -33.58 -40.11 -12.83
CA TYR A 557 -33.78 -38.71 -12.46
C TYR A 557 -35.17 -38.18 -12.86
N LYS A 558 -35.76 -38.71 -13.95
CA LYS A 558 -37.14 -38.38 -14.36
C LYS A 558 -38.19 -38.86 -13.35
N SER A 559 -37.93 -39.90 -12.56
CA SER A 559 -38.82 -40.29 -11.46
C SER A 559 -38.73 -39.38 -10.24
N LEU A 560 -37.63 -38.61 -10.10
CA LEU A 560 -37.39 -37.66 -9.01
C LEU A 560 -37.78 -36.21 -9.36
N ALA A 561 -37.70 -35.82 -10.64
CA ALA A 561 -37.98 -34.46 -11.10
C ALA A 561 -39.25 -34.40 -11.97
N ASN A 562 -40.22 -33.61 -11.55
CA ASN A 562 -41.56 -33.51 -12.15
C ASN A 562 -41.60 -32.66 -13.45
N GLU A 563 -40.62 -32.79 -14.36
CA GLU A 563 -40.56 -31.97 -15.58
C GLU A 563 -40.03 -32.68 -16.86
N ASN A 564 -40.64 -32.32 -17.99
CA ASN A 564 -40.42 -32.81 -19.36
C ASN A 564 -39.12 -32.30 -20.04
N LYS A 565 -38.03 -32.02 -19.31
CA LYS A 565 -36.74 -31.61 -19.92
C LYS A 565 -35.85 -32.82 -20.26
N LYS A 566 -35.11 -32.76 -21.37
CA LYS A 566 -34.05 -33.74 -21.71
C LYS A 566 -32.84 -33.51 -20.78
N ILE A 567 -32.82 -34.20 -19.66
CA ILE A 567 -31.74 -34.15 -18.66
C ILE A 567 -30.53 -34.96 -19.17
N THR A 568 -29.32 -34.40 -19.10
CA THR A 568 -28.08 -35.08 -19.50
C THR A 568 -27.33 -35.66 -18.29
N LEU A 569 -26.41 -36.60 -18.53
CA LEU A 569 -25.51 -37.15 -17.51
C LEU A 569 -24.69 -36.05 -16.81
N ALA A 570 -24.28 -35.04 -17.59
CA ALA A 570 -23.54 -33.89 -17.09
C ALA A 570 -24.36 -33.08 -16.08
N ASP A 571 -25.67 -32.93 -16.30
CA ASP A 571 -26.56 -32.21 -15.38
C ASP A 571 -26.73 -32.97 -14.05
N VAL A 572 -26.88 -34.30 -14.10
CA VAL A 572 -27.08 -35.13 -12.90
C VAL A 572 -25.82 -35.22 -12.05
N ILE A 573 -24.67 -35.49 -12.68
CA ILE A 573 -23.39 -35.57 -11.95
C ILE A 573 -22.93 -34.17 -11.52
N GLY A 574 -23.20 -33.13 -12.32
CA GLY A 574 -22.94 -31.73 -11.97
C GLY A 574 -23.64 -31.32 -10.68
N ASN A 575 -24.95 -31.60 -10.57
CA ASN A 575 -25.71 -31.33 -9.34
C ASN A 575 -25.18 -32.11 -8.13
N LEU A 576 -24.76 -33.37 -8.31
CA LEU A 576 -24.13 -34.16 -7.24
C LEU A 576 -22.81 -33.54 -6.78
N LEU A 577 -21.96 -33.14 -7.72
CA LEU A 577 -20.67 -32.51 -7.43
C LEU A 577 -20.84 -31.16 -6.72
N GLU A 578 -21.84 -30.37 -7.11
CA GLU A 578 -22.18 -29.12 -6.45
C GLU A 578 -22.55 -29.35 -4.98
N ILE A 579 -23.47 -30.27 -4.70
CA ILE A 579 -23.88 -30.65 -3.34
C ILE A 579 -22.68 -31.15 -2.52
N ILE A 580 -21.83 -32.00 -3.11
CA ILE A 580 -20.63 -32.52 -2.43
C ILE A 580 -19.65 -31.38 -2.10
N ASN A 581 -19.39 -30.49 -3.04
CA ASN A 581 -18.50 -29.34 -2.85
C ASN A 581 -19.00 -28.40 -1.75
N GLN A 582 -20.30 -28.08 -1.79
CA GLN A 582 -20.95 -27.24 -0.77
C GLN A 582 -20.87 -27.90 0.62
N ALA A 583 -21.17 -29.20 0.73
CA ALA A 583 -21.11 -29.91 2.00
C ALA A 583 -19.68 -29.98 2.56
N LEU A 584 -18.68 -30.25 1.73
CA LEU A 584 -17.27 -30.25 2.11
C LEU A 584 -16.81 -28.85 2.56
N PHE A 585 -17.24 -27.80 1.86
CA PHE A 585 -16.95 -26.42 2.23
C PHE A 585 -17.57 -26.07 3.60
N ILE A 586 -18.84 -26.42 3.83
CA ILE A 586 -19.53 -26.12 5.08
C ILE A 586 -18.87 -26.83 6.26
N ILE A 587 -18.60 -28.15 6.18
CA ILE A 587 -18.00 -28.88 7.32
C ILE A 587 -16.60 -28.39 7.67
N LYS A 588 -15.83 -27.96 6.67
CA LYS A 588 -14.47 -27.48 6.90
C LYS A 588 -14.42 -26.11 7.58
N ASN A 589 -15.48 -25.30 7.42
CA ASN A 589 -15.51 -23.90 7.87
C ASN A 589 -16.61 -23.62 8.93
N LEU A 590 -17.42 -24.62 9.29
CA LEU A 590 -18.16 -24.73 10.55
C LEU A 590 -17.19 -25.07 11.69
#